data_AF-A0A9X4AW01-F1
#
_entry.id   AF-A0A9X4AW01-F1
#
_cell.length_a   1.000
_cell.length_b   1.000
_cell.length_c   1.000
_cell.angle_alpha   90.00
_cell.angle_beta   90.00
_cell.angle_gamma   90.00
#
_symmetry.space_group_name_H-M   'P 1'
#
loop_
_entity.id
_entity.type
_entity.pdbx_description
1 polymer ?
#
loop_
_entity_poly.entity_id
_entity_poly.type
_entity_poly.pdbx_seq_one_letter_code
_entity_poly.pdbx_strand_id
1 'polypeptide(L)'
;MTDASYARRTLWSWTSREQAATLRRDKQLLLDTQLPEGPTAYVELLERVAAGGGPNGDMARLLLLHPSLRLRRYAWTRPWPTRLGLAERDYGDQLLRVVLSPRAIVARFDPARSAPFEFHDLDGRAVSIGQVLADPSVLAAVYHVHTENESPVAYREYVLCNEAMVTEWSLATPEIIAVISADHALAQALAGAELEPGPSRPHWASGGGDGAALYASALAFDNERYRSTADNFRALADALARAEQVGAPLVVVPSAKFAYDAQVPDVRMRKLPKRVPVMV
;
A
#
# COMPACT_ATOMS: atom_id res chain seq x y z
N MET A 1 10.85 -8.47 -5.23
CA MET A 1 9.64 -7.84 -5.82
C MET A 1 10.12 -6.70 -6.68
N THR A 2 9.48 -6.46 -7.82
CA THR A 2 9.81 -5.30 -8.66
C THR A 2 8.57 -4.49 -8.96
N ASP A 3 8.77 -3.26 -9.42
CA ASP A 3 7.69 -2.43 -9.95
C ASP A 3 7.03 -3.02 -11.21
N ALA A 4 7.69 -3.98 -11.87
CA ALA A 4 7.13 -4.77 -12.97
C ALA A 4 6.35 -6.02 -12.51
N SER A 5 6.51 -6.44 -11.26
CA SER A 5 5.82 -7.58 -10.66
C SER A 5 5.26 -7.16 -9.31
N TYR A 6 4.15 -6.41 -9.35
CA TYR A 6 3.49 -5.85 -8.18
C TYR A 6 2.15 -6.53 -7.83
N ALA A 7 1.54 -7.31 -8.70
CA ALA A 7 0.30 -8.01 -8.33
C ALA A 7 0.57 -9.02 -7.21
N ARG A 8 -0.14 -8.90 -6.08
CA ARG A 8 0.05 -9.75 -4.89
C ARG A 8 -1.28 -10.18 -4.32
N ARG A 9 -1.38 -11.48 -4.04
CA ARG A 9 -2.55 -12.05 -3.38
C ARG A 9 -2.61 -11.70 -1.89
N THR A 10 -1.48 -11.70 -1.21
CA THR A 10 -1.43 -11.44 0.24
C THR A 10 -0.77 -10.09 0.47
N LEU A 11 -1.44 -9.25 1.25
CA LEU A 11 -1.00 -7.92 1.66
C LEU A 11 -1.05 -7.81 3.19
N TRP A 12 -0.23 -6.91 3.72
CA TRP A 12 -0.03 -6.71 5.15
C TRP A 12 -0.25 -5.25 5.51
N SER A 13 -0.93 -4.97 6.61
CA SER A 13 -1.23 -3.61 7.05
C SER A 13 -1.00 -3.51 8.55
N TRP A 14 -0.19 -2.53 8.96
CA TRP A 14 -0.09 -2.16 10.38
C TRP A 14 -1.28 -1.29 10.76
N THR A 15 -1.76 -1.45 11.99
CA THR A 15 -2.88 -0.69 12.52
C THR A 15 -2.70 -0.47 14.02
N SER A 16 -3.27 0.62 14.55
CA SER A 16 -3.24 0.88 16.00
C SER A 16 -4.13 -0.11 16.77
N ARG A 17 -3.97 -0.18 18.09
CA ARG A 17 -4.81 -1.02 18.96
C ARG A 17 -6.28 -0.60 18.89
N GLU A 18 -6.55 0.70 18.84
CA GLU A 18 -7.90 1.26 18.72
C GLU A 18 -8.54 0.90 17.37
N GLN A 19 -7.77 0.95 16.29
CA GLN A 19 -8.22 0.54 14.97
C GLN A 19 -8.44 -0.99 14.91
N ALA A 20 -7.57 -1.79 15.53
CA ALA A 20 -7.77 -3.23 15.65
C ALA A 20 -9.03 -3.58 16.46
N ALA A 21 -9.29 -2.88 17.56
CA ALA A 21 -10.53 -3.02 18.32
C ALA A 21 -11.77 -2.67 17.49
N THR A 22 -11.69 -1.62 16.67
CA THR A 22 -12.74 -1.21 15.72
C THR A 22 -12.96 -2.29 14.65
N LEU A 23 -11.89 -2.81 14.04
CA LEU A 23 -11.96 -3.93 13.10
C LEU A 23 -12.63 -5.16 13.74
N ARG A 24 -12.27 -5.48 14.99
CA ARG A 24 -12.87 -6.60 15.73
C ARG A 24 -14.36 -6.42 15.98
N ARG A 25 -14.82 -5.19 16.22
CA ARG A 25 -16.24 -4.88 16.50
C ARG A 25 -17.05 -4.82 15.20
N ASP A 26 -16.59 -4.02 14.25
CA ASP A 26 -17.39 -3.61 13.09
C ASP A 26 -17.20 -4.55 11.90
N LYS A 27 -16.12 -5.33 11.90
CA LYS A 27 -15.73 -6.27 10.83
C LYS A 27 -15.59 -5.62 9.44
N GLN A 28 -15.46 -4.30 9.40
CA GLN A 28 -15.26 -3.52 8.18
C GLN A 28 -13.79 -3.19 7.98
N LEU A 29 -13.19 -3.68 6.90
CA LEU A 29 -11.77 -3.53 6.63
C LEU A 29 -11.39 -2.12 6.18
N LEU A 30 -12.14 -1.57 5.22
CA LEU A 30 -11.83 -0.30 4.56
C LEU A 30 -12.49 0.87 5.29
N LEU A 31 -11.72 1.94 5.43
CA LEU A 31 -12.09 3.13 6.20
C LEU A 31 -12.16 4.35 5.30
N ASP A 32 -12.88 5.38 5.74
CA ASP A 32 -12.74 6.71 5.13
C ASP A 32 -11.45 7.34 5.67
N THR A 33 -10.37 7.23 4.90
CA THR A 33 -9.01 7.59 5.37
C THR A 33 -8.66 9.06 5.14
N GLN A 34 -9.59 9.99 5.41
CA GLN A 34 -9.20 11.40 5.43
C GLN A 34 -8.25 11.64 6.62
N LEU A 35 -7.08 12.21 6.34
CA LEU A 35 -6.20 12.66 7.43
C LEU A 35 -6.81 13.91 8.06
N PRO A 36 -6.58 14.15 9.37
CA PRO A 36 -6.98 15.40 10.01
C PRO A 36 -6.48 16.65 9.28
N GLU A 37 -5.32 16.54 8.63
CA GLU A 37 -4.63 17.64 7.94
C GLU A 37 -4.96 17.76 6.44
N GLY A 38 -5.87 16.92 5.93
CA GLY A 38 -6.33 16.97 4.54
C GLY A 38 -6.16 15.66 3.76
N PRO A 39 -6.19 15.73 2.42
CA PRO A 39 -6.06 14.54 1.59
C PRO A 39 -4.66 13.91 1.72
N THR A 40 -4.58 12.60 1.48
CA THR A 40 -3.29 11.93 1.33
C THR A 40 -2.70 12.27 -0.04
N ALA A 41 -1.37 12.16 -0.20
CA ALA A 41 -0.71 12.39 -1.49
C ALA A 41 -1.32 11.53 -2.62
N TYR A 42 -1.71 10.29 -2.32
CA TYR A 42 -2.47 9.45 -3.24
C TYR A 42 -3.74 10.13 -3.77
N VAL A 43 -4.55 10.72 -2.88
CA VAL A 43 -5.78 11.43 -3.25
C VAL A 43 -5.46 12.68 -4.07
N GLU A 44 -4.49 13.50 -3.64
CA GLU A 44 -4.09 14.71 -4.39
C GLU A 44 -3.63 14.39 -5.83
N LEU A 45 -2.87 13.32 -5.99
CA LEU A 45 -2.36 12.89 -7.30
C LEU A 45 -3.47 12.31 -8.17
N LEU A 46 -4.42 11.56 -7.58
CA LEU A 46 -5.63 11.16 -8.29
C LEU A 46 -6.45 12.38 -8.72
N GLU A 47 -6.59 13.40 -7.87
CA GLU A 47 -7.33 14.62 -8.23
C GLU A 47 -6.70 15.33 -9.43
N ARG A 48 -5.36 15.38 -9.48
CA ARG A 48 -4.60 15.92 -10.63
C ARG A 48 -4.89 15.15 -11.92
N VAL A 49 -4.87 13.81 -11.87
CA VAL A 49 -5.13 12.96 -13.05
C VAL A 49 -6.61 13.03 -13.46
N ALA A 50 -7.53 13.06 -12.50
CA ALA A 50 -8.97 13.18 -12.71
C ALA A 50 -9.39 14.54 -13.32
N ALA A 51 -8.56 15.58 -13.22
CA ALA A 51 -8.78 16.84 -13.93
C ALA A 51 -8.57 16.71 -15.46
N GLY A 52 -7.86 15.66 -15.92
CA GLY A 52 -7.70 15.33 -17.33
C GLY A 52 -8.89 14.59 -17.94
N GLY A 53 -8.85 14.38 -19.25
CA GLY A 53 -9.85 13.59 -19.99
C GLY A 53 -9.39 12.15 -20.28
N GLY A 54 -10.29 11.37 -20.87
CA GLY A 54 -10.02 10.02 -21.36
C GLY A 54 -9.90 8.96 -20.25
N PRO A 55 -9.50 7.72 -20.61
CA PRO A 55 -9.59 6.55 -19.71
C PRO A 55 -8.85 6.72 -18.38
N ASN A 56 -7.70 7.40 -18.37
CA ASN A 56 -6.95 7.66 -17.13
C ASN A 56 -7.68 8.62 -16.19
N GLY A 57 -8.29 9.68 -16.73
CA GLY A 57 -9.11 10.60 -15.95
C GLY A 57 -10.35 9.92 -15.38
N ASP A 58 -11.00 9.06 -16.18
CA ASP A 58 -12.17 8.30 -15.76
C ASP A 58 -11.84 7.30 -14.65
N MET A 59 -10.71 6.59 -14.76
CA MET A 59 -10.23 5.70 -13.70
C MET A 59 -9.92 6.46 -12.40
N ALA A 60 -9.27 7.62 -12.49
CA ALA A 60 -8.98 8.42 -11.32
C ALA A 60 -10.25 8.94 -10.62
N ARG A 61 -11.27 9.39 -11.39
CA ARG A 61 -12.59 9.77 -10.83
C ARG A 61 -13.26 8.58 -10.14
N LEU A 62 -13.20 7.41 -10.76
CA LEU A 62 -13.76 6.18 -10.21
C LEU A 62 -13.12 5.82 -8.85
N LEU A 63 -11.79 5.87 -8.74
CA LEU A 63 -11.06 5.64 -7.48
C LEU A 63 -11.31 6.72 -6.41
N LEU A 64 -11.63 7.95 -6.81
CA LEU A 64 -11.92 9.04 -5.89
C LEU A 64 -13.35 9.00 -5.35
N LEU A 65 -14.31 8.69 -6.22
CA LEU A 65 -15.71 9.04 -5.99
C LEU A 65 -16.64 7.83 -5.92
N HIS A 66 -16.28 6.69 -6.51
CA HIS A 66 -17.16 5.53 -6.50
C HIS A 66 -17.33 4.99 -5.05
N PRO A 67 -18.56 4.77 -4.56
CA PRO A 67 -18.79 4.39 -3.15
C PRO A 67 -18.04 3.14 -2.70
N SER A 68 -17.89 2.15 -3.58
CA SER A 68 -17.16 0.91 -3.28
C SER A 68 -15.64 1.01 -3.43
N LEU A 69 -15.09 2.13 -3.92
CA LEU A 69 -13.65 2.30 -4.21
C LEU A 69 -13.01 3.47 -3.48
N ARG A 70 -13.81 4.39 -2.95
CA ARG A 70 -13.32 5.57 -2.23
C ARG A 70 -12.81 5.26 -0.82
N LEU A 71 -13.25 4.16 -0.22
CA LEU A 71 -12.74 3.72 1.09
C LEU A 71 -11.40 3.02 0.89
N ARG A 72 -10.47 3.21 1.84
CA ARG A 72 -9.08 2.84 1.63
C ARG A 72 -8.47 2.17 2.85
N ARG A 73 -7.43 1.39 2.60
CA ARG A 73 -6.47 0.94 3.60
C ARG A 73 -5.10 0.78 2.96
N TYR A 74 -4.09 1.32 3.62
CA TYR A 74 -2.70 1.20 3.19
C TYR A 74 -2.11 -0.15 3.59
N ALA A 75 -1.42 -0.79 2.67
CA ALA A 75 -0.86 -2.12 2.86
C ALA A 75 0.45 -2.31 2.06
N TRP A 76 1.16 -3.39 2.37
CA TRP A 76 2.49 -3.71 1.83
C TRP A 76 2.64 -5.21 1.60
N THR A 77 3.69 -5.60 0.89
CA THR A 77 3.93 -7.02 0.56
C THR A 77 4.56 -7.83 1.69
N ARG A 78 5.16 -7.14 2.65
CA ARG A 78 5.72 -7.68 3.89
C ARG A 78 5.43 -6.73 5.04
N PRO A 79 5.42 -7.20 6.30
CA PRO A 79 5.26 -6.34 7.48
C PRO A 79 6.46 -5.42 7.74
N TRP A 80 7.68 -5.97 7.69
CA TRP A 80 8.88 -5.23 8.10
C TRP A 80 9.19 -3.93 7.32
N PRO A 81 8.91 -3.76 6.00
CA PRO A 81 9.29 -2.58 5.22
C PRO A 81 8.67 -1.25 5.67
N THR A 82 7.67 -1.30 6.55
CA THR A 82 6.97 -0.12 7.06
C THR A 82 6.88 -0.06 8.58
N ARG A 83 7.49 -1.02 9.28
CA ARG A 83 7.37 -1.14 10.74
C ARG A 83 7.95 0.08 11.48
N LEU A 84 9.02 0.70 10.98
CA LEU A 84 9.65 1.90 11.56
C LEU A 84 8.96 3.22 11.14
N GLY A 85 7.86 3.15 10.39
CA GLY A 85 7.08 4.32 10.00
C GLY A 85 7.69 5.17 8.88
N LEU A 86 7.11 6.34 8.68
CA LEU A 86 7.57 7.38 7.74
C LEU A 86 7.55 8.74 8.45
N ALA A 87 8.71 9.37 8.61
CA ALA A 87 8.86 10.56 9.46
C ALA A 87 8.24 10.32 10.85
N GLU A 88 7.46 11.25 11.39
CA GLU A 88 6.82 11.10 12.70
C GLU A 88 5.61 10.15 12.71
N ARG A 89 5.25 9.54 11.57
CA ARG A 89 4.07 8.67 11.49
C ARG A 89 4.39 7.27 11.98
N ASP A 90 3.67 6.84 13.01
CA ASP A 90 3.57 5.45 13.45
C ASP A 90 2.29 4.81 12.85
N TYR A 91 2.44 3.60 12.31
CA TYR A 91 1.33 2.84 11.74
C TYR A 91 0.72 1.84 12.74
N GLY A 92 1.23 1.80 13.97
CA GLY A 92 0.75 0.93 15.04
C GLY A 92 1.53 -0.36 15.18
N ASP A 93 1.05 -1.23 16.07
CA ASP A 93 1.72 -2.48 16.48
C ASP A 93 0.90 -3.75 16.19
N GLN A 94 -0.34 -3.61 15.73
CA GLN A 94 -1.20 -4.73 15.35
C GLN A 94 -1.02 -5.01 13.86
N LEU A 95 -0.72 -6.26 13.50
CA LEU A 95 -0.52 -6.65 12.12
C LEU A 95 -1.79 -7.31 11.57
N LEU A 96 -2.25 -6.77 10.46
CA LEU A 96 -3.34 -7.32 9.68
C LEU A 96 -2.80 -8.07 8.46
N ARG A 97 -3.33 -9.25 8.19
CA ARG A 97 -3.16 -9.96 6.92
C ARG A 97 -4.43 -9.79 6.09
N VAL A 98 -4.28 -9.49 4.79
CA VAL A 98 -5.38 -9.38 3.82
C VAL A 98 -5.09 -10.31 2.65
N VAL A 99 -6.07 -11.12 2.26
CA VAL A 99 -5.99 -12.04 1.12
C VAL A 99 -6.99 -11.61 0.07
N LEU A 100 -6.49 -11.27 -1.11
CA LEU A 100 -7.30 -10.89 -2.25
C LEU A 100 -7.94 -12.12 -2.91
N SER A 101 -9.09 -11.90 -3.52
CA SER A 101 -9.78 -12.82 -4.44
C SER A 101 -8.83 -13.29 -5.54
N PRO A 102 -8.88 -14.57 -5.98
CA PRO A 102 -8.15 -15.03 -7.15
C PRO A 102 -8.44 -14.22 -8.43
N ARG A 103 -9.62 -13.58 -8.50
CA ARG A 103 -10.05 -12.76 -9.64
C ARG A 103 -9.65 -11.28 -9.52
N ALA A 104 -8.93 -10.92 -8.47
CA ALA A 104 -8.54 -9.55 -8.22
C ALA A 104 -7.61 -9.02 -9.33
N ILE A 105 -7.85 -7.78 -9.72
CA ILE A 105 -6.93 -6.96 -10.50
C ILE A 105 -6.26 -5.97 -9.55
N VAL A 106 -4.96 -5.79 -9.73
CA VAL A 106 -4.19 -4.74 -9.06
C VAL A 106 -3.79 -3.71 -10.11
N ALA A 107 -4.09 -2.45 -9.85
CA ALA A 107 -3.58 -1.34 -10.64
C ALA A 107 -2.20 -0.93 -10.11
N ARG A 108 -1.26 -0.57 -10.99
CA ARG A 108 -0.12 0.29 -10.64
C ARG A 108 -0.48 1.72 -10.97
N PHE A 109 -0.20 2.64 -10.04
CA PHE A 109 -0.41 4.08 -10.24
C PHE A 109 0.90 4.83 -10.04
N ASP A 110 1.35 5.51 -11.08
CA ASP A 110 2.55 6.34 -11.07
C ASP A 110 2.30 7.61 -11.90
N PRO A 111 2.01 8.73 -11.23
CA PRO A 111 1.59 9.96 -11.89
C PRO A 111 2.70 10.61 -12.73
N ALA A 112 3.97 10.21 -12.56
CA ALA A 112 5.09 10.73 -13.33
C ALA A 112 5.14 10.14 -14.76
N ARG A 113 4.40 9.06 -15.02
CA ARG A 113 4.37 8.38 -16.32
C ARG A 113 3.30 8.96 -17.24
N SER A 114 3.55 8.93 -18.54
CA SER A 114 2.59 9.34 -19.57
C SER A 114 1.29 8.51 -19.55
N ALA A 115 1.41 7.22 -19.23
CA ALA A 115 0.29 6.35 -18.88
C ALA A 115 0.38 6.07 -17.36
N PRO A 116 -0.35 6.82 -16.52
CA PRO A 116 -0.19 6.73 -15.07
C PRO A 116 -0.73 5.43 -14.49
N PHE A 117 -1.61 4.73 -15.20
CA PHE A 117 -2.19 3.46 -14.78
C PHE A 117 -1.73 2.28 -15.64
N GLU A 118 -1.40 1.18 -14.97
CA GLU A 118 -1.25 -0.16 -15.55
C GLU A 118 -2.05 -1.15 -14.71
N PHE A 119 -2.52 -2.27 -15.26
CA PHE A 119 -3.39 -3.21 -14.54
C PHE A 119 -2.95 -4.64 -14.81
N HIS A 120 -2.78 -5.41 -13.74
CA HIS A 120 -2.37 -6.80 -13.83
C HIS A 120 -3.32 -7.69 -13.01
N ASP A 121 -3.62 -8.87 -13.52
CA ASP A 121 -4.22 -9.94 -12.71
C ASP A 121 -3.19 -10.51 -11.71
N LEU A 122 -3.62 -11.39 -10.81
CA LEU A 122 -2.73 -12.00 -9.82
C LEU A 122 -1.69 -12.98 -10.40
N ASP A 123 -1.85 -13.41 -11.66
CA ASP A 123 -0.86 -14.20 -12.39
C ASP A 123 0.15 -13.30 -13.14
N GLY A 124 0.00 -11.98 -13.02
CA GLY A 124 0.87 -10.98 -13.64
C GLY A 124 0.54 -10.68 -15.11
N ARG A 125 -0.59 -11.14 -15.64
CA ARG A 125 -1.03 -10.83 -17.00
C ARG A 125 -1.59 -9.42 -17.05
N ALA A 126 -1.20 -8.67 -18.07
CA ALA A 126 -1.72 -7.33 -18.30
C ALA A 126 -3.22 -7.35 -18.64
N VAL A 127 -3.96 -6.39 -18.07
CA VAL A 127 -5.37 -6.12 -18.34
C VAL A 127 -5.49 -4.69 -18.86
N SER A 128 -6.33 -4.47 -19.86
CA SER A 128 -6.52 -3.13 -20.39
C SER A 128 -7.35 -2.25 -19.45
N ILE A 129 -7.09 -0.94 -19.45
CA ILE A 129 -7.90 0.02 -18.69
C ILE A 129 -9.39 -0.02 -19.10
N GLY A 130 -9.69 -0.28 -20.38
CA GLY A 130 -11.06 -0.39 -20.87
C GLY A 130 -11.83 -1.57 -20.24
N GLN A 131 -11.17 -2.71 -20.01
CA GLN A 131 -11.77 -3.85 -19.32
C GLN A 131 -12.08 -3.52 -17.87
N VAL A 132 -11.17 -2.84 -17.17
CA VAL A 132 -11.38 -2.44 -15.76
C VAL A 132 -12.44 -1.36 -15.63
N LEU A 133 -12.53 -0.42 -16.59
CA LEU A 133 -13.59 0.58 -16.61
C LEU A 133 -14.97 -0.04 -16.91
N ALA A 134 -15.01 -1.10 -17.73
CA ALA A 134 -16.25 -1.82 -18.03
C ALA A 134 -16.73 -2.70 -16.86
N ASP A 135 -15.81 -3.21 -16.04
CA ASP A 135 -16.12 -3.93 -14.81
C ASP A 135 -15.18 -3.50 -13.68
N PRO A 136 -15.46 -2.39 -12.98
CA PRO A 136 -14.60 -1.92 -11.90
C PRO A 136 -14.67 -2.80 -10.65
N SER A 137 -15.60 -3.76 -10.60
CA SER A 137 -15.79 -4.63 -9.44
C SER A 137 -14.61 -5.56 -9.18
N VAL A 138 -13.77 -5.82 -10.20
CA VAL A 138 -12.60 -6.68 -10.08
C VAL A 138 -11.35 -5.96 -9.58
N LEU A 139 -11.34 -4.62 -9.56
CA LEU A 139 -10.21 -3.85 -9.04
C LEU A 139 -10.15 -3.97 -7.53
N ALA A 140 -9.07 -4.53 -6.99
CA ALA A 140 -8.92 -4.80 -5.55
C ALA A 140 -8.06 -3.76 -4.84
N ALA A 141 -6.96 -3.35 -5.48
CA ALA A 141 -5.96 -2.49 -4.90
C ALA A 141 -5.21 -1.67 -5.95
N VAL A 142 -4.58 -0.59 -5.49
CA VAL A 142 -3.68 0.24 -6.29
C VAL A 142 -2.28 0.24 -5.67
N TYR A 143 -1.31 -0.34 -6.36
CA TYR A 143 0.12 -0.18 -6.07
C TYR A 143 0.56 1.22 -6.50
N HIS A 144 0.53 2.16 -5.56
CA HIS A 144 0.93 3.54 -5.75
C HIS A 144 2.45 3.64 -5.66
N VAL A 145 3.07 4.21 -6.69
CA VAL A 145 4.50 4.52 -6.76
C VAL A 145 4.64 6.03 -6.81
N HIS A 146 5.43 6.58 -5.90
CA HIS A 146 5.72 7.99 -5.84
C HIS A 146 7.24 8.20 -5.82
N THR A 147 7.80 8.64 -6.96
CA THR A 147 9.24 8.78 -7.18
C THR A 147 9.69 10.22 -7.38
N GLU A 148 8.74 11.16 -7.46
CA GLU A 148 8.98 12.58 -7.73
C GLU A 148 9.60 13.34 -6.54
N ASN A 149 10.30 14.43 -6.85
CA ASN A 149 10.92 15.34 -5.88
C ASN A 149 9.90 16.15 -5.04
N GLU A 150 8.58 15.96 -5.26
CA GLU A 150 7.51 16.66 -4.54
C GLU A 150 7.25 16.09 -3.14
N SER A 151 7.73 14.88 -2.86
CA SER A 151 7.75 14.27 -1.53
C SER A 151 9.19 14.23 -1.01
N PRO A 152 9.42 14.49 0.29
CA PRO A 152 10.77 14.38 0.88
C PRO A 152 11.33 12.94 0.79
N VAL A 153 10.45 11.95 0.59
CA VAL A 153 10.80 10.53 0.52
C VAL A 153 10.06 9.89 -0.64
N ALA A 154 10.77 9.19 -1.52
CA ALA A 154 10.15 8.32 -2.50
C ALA A 154 9.54 7.10 -1.79
N TYR A 155 8.36 6.66 -2.23
CA TYR A 155 7.68 5.52 -1.61
C TYR A 155 6.85 4.70 -2.60
N ARG A 156 6.52 3.49 -2.16
CA ARG A 156 5.52 2.64 -2.81
C ARG A 156 4.70 1.86 -1.80
N GLU A 157 3.42 1.77 -2.06
CA GLU A 157 2.45 1.16 -1.15
C GLU A 157 1.23 0.65 -1.91
N TYR A 158 0.47 -0.24 -1.30
CA TYR A 158 -0.82 -0.67 -1.82
C TYR A 158 -1.91 0.13 -1.12
N VAL A 159 -2.83 0.67 -1.91
CA VAL A 159 -4.09 1.21 -1.45
C VAL A 159 -5.16 0.17 -1.75
N LEU A 160 -5.54 -0.62 -0.75
CA LEU A 160 -6.72 -1.48 -0.82
C LEU A 160 -7.94 -0.59 -0.99
N CYS A 161 -8.74 -0.81 -2.03
CA CYS A 161 -9.88 0.06 -2.35
C CYS A 161 -11.20 -0.68 -2.48
N ASN A 162 -11.21 -2.01 -2.63
CA ASN A 162 -12.45 -2.76 -2.84
C ASN A 162 -12.55 -3.98 -1.92
N GLU A 163 -13.38 -3.88 -0.89
CA GLU A 163 -13.56 -4.94 0.08
C GLU A 163 -14.27 -6.18 -0.50
N ALA A 164 -15.05 -6.03 -1.58
CA ALA A 164 -15.68 -7.16 -2.28
C ALA A 164 -14.65 -8.06 -2.99
N MET A 165 -13.43 -7.57 -3.23
CA MET A 165 -12.32 -8.35 -3.78
C MET A 165 -11.38 -8.91 -2.71
N VAL A 166 -11.74 -8.83 -1.43
CA VAL A 166 -11.01 -9.47 -0.33
C VAL A 166 -11.69 -10.80 0.00
N THR A 167 -10.95 -11.90 -0.08
CA THR A 167 -11.43 -13.24 0.31
C THR A 167 -11.51 -13.34 1.82
N GLU A 168 -10.45 -12.91 2.51
CA GLU A 168 -10.37 -12.90 3.96
C GLU A 168 -9.39 -11.83 4.43
N TRP A 169 -9.58 -11.37 5.66
CA TRP A 169 -8.55 -10.68 6.42
C TRP A 169 -8.49 -11.24 7.84
N SER A 170 -7.35 -11.12 8.49
CA SER A 170 -7.13 -11.70 9.81
C SER A 170 -6.26 -10.85 10.73
N LEU A 171 -6.47 -11.02 12.04
CA LEU A 171 -5.74 -10.38 13.14
C LEU A 171 -5.33 -11.43 14.18
N ALA A 172 -4.15 -11.25 14.77
CA ALA A 172 -3.65 -12.06 15.89
C ALA A 172 -3.72 -13.58 15.68
N THR A 173 -3.62 -14.05 14.45
CA THR A 173 -3.59 -15.48 14.15
C THR A 173 -2.18 -16.05 14.32
N PRO A 174 -2.04 -17.37 14.50
CA PRO A 174 -0.72 -18.01 14.57
C PRO A 174 0.17 -17.69 13.36
N GLU A 175 -0.40 -17.59 12.16
CA GLU A 175 0.33 -17.24 10.94
C GLU A 175 0.89 -15.82 10.98
N ILE A 176 0.12 -14.87 11.52
CA ILE A 176 0.56 -13.47 11.69
C ILE A 176 1.73 -13.42 12.67
N ILE A 177 1.59 -14.11 13.80
CA ILE A 177 2.65 -14.20 14.83
C ILE A 177 3.92 -14.83 14.22
N ALA A 178 3.77 -15.92 13.45
CA ALA A 178 4.88 -16.59 12.80
C ALA A 178 5.61 -15.67 11.80
N VAL A 179 4.88 -14.85 11.03
CA VAL A 179 5.50 -13.89 10.11
C VAL A 179 6.24 -12.79 10.88
N ILE A 180 5.69 -12.25 11.96
CA ILE A 180 6.38 -11.27 12.81
C ILE A 180 7.67 -11.87 13.38
N SER A 181 7.61 -13.11 13.89
CA SER A 181 8.79 -13.80 14.42
C SER A 181 9.84 -14.06 13.35
N ALA A 182 9.43 -14.45 12.14
CA ALA A 182 10.36 -14.66 11.01
C ALA A 182 11.02 -13.34 10.57
N ASP A 183 10.24 -12.26 10.46
CA ASP A 183 10.75 -10.93 10.12
C ASP A 183 11.69 -10.40 11.21
N HIS A 184 11.39 -10.66 12.50
CA HIS A 184 12.25 -10.32 13.62
C HIS A 184 13.60 -11.05 13.54
N ALA A 185 13.58 -12.36 13.33
CA ALA A 185 14.80 -13.15 13.18
C ALA A 185 15.62 -12.71 11.95
N LEU A 186 14.96 -12.37 10.84
CA LEU A 186 15.62 -11.81 9.66
C LEU A 186 16.31 -10.48 9.99
N ALA A 187 15.63 -9.56 10.68
CA ALA A 187 16.22 -8.28 11.09
C ALA A 187 17.44 -8.48 12.01
N GLN A 188 17.38 -9.43 12.96
CA GLN A 188 18.53 -9.77 13.81
C GLN A 188 19.71 -10.32 13.00
N ALA A 189 19.45 -11.18 12.01
CA ALA A 189 20.51 -11.72 11.15
C ALA A 189 21.16 -10.63 10.30
N LEU A 190 20.37 -9.72 9.73
CA LEU A 190 20.87 -8.61 8.91
C LEU A 190 21.67 -7.59 9.73
N ALA A 191 21.39 -7.42 11.02
CA ALA A 191 22.16 -6.55 11.91
C ALA A 191 23.64 -6.98 12.08
N GLY A 192 23.96 -8.24 11.81
CA GLY A 192 25.32 -8.77 11.79
C GLY A 192 25.94 -8.88 10.40
N ALA A 193 25.21 -8.51 9.34
CA ALA A 193 25.69 -8.61 7.96
C ALA A 193 26.41 -7.34 7.52
N GLU A 194 27.48 -7.51 6.74
CA GLU A 194 28.11 -6.40 6.00
C GLU A 194 27.30 -6.16 4.72
N LEU A 195 26.45 -5.15 4.75
CA LEU A 195 25.65 -4.72 3.60
C LEU A 195 26.03 -3.29 3.25
N GLU A 196 26.24 -3.04 1.96
CA GLU A 196 26.52 -1.69 1.48
C GLU A 196 25.30 -0.78 1.74
N PRO A 197 25.48 0.36 2.44
CA PRO A 197 24.43 1.34 2.61
C PRO A 197 24.06 1.97 1.27
N GLY A 198 22.78 2.01 0.94
CA GLY A 198 22.32 2.61 -0.30
C GLY A 198 20.87 3.10 -0.28
N PRO A 199 20.50 4.00 -1.21
CA PRO A 199 19.12 4.38 -1.43
C PRO A 199 18.33 3.19 -1.97
N SER A 200 17.05 3.10 -1.63
CA SER A 200 16.23 1.95 -2.01
C SER A 200 15.64 2.09 -3.41
N ARG A 201 15.30 3.32 -3.82
CA ARG A 201 14.58 3.61 -5.06
C ARG A 201 15.20 2.99 -6.32
N PRO A 202 16.53 3.04 -6.55
CA PRO A 202 17.12 2.45 -7.76
C PRO A 202 16.87 0.93 -7.91
N HIS A 203 16.64 0.24 -6.79
CA HIS A 203 16.47 -1.23 -6.77
C HIS A 203 15.03 -1.68 -6.95
N TRP A 204 14.06 -0.76 -6.96
CA TRP A 204 12.65 -1.10 -7.09
C TRP A 204 12.28 -1.64 -8.47
N ALA A 205 12.96 -1.17 -9.52
CA ALA A 205 12.69 -1.57 -10.90
C ALA A 205 13.35 -2.90 -11.27
N SER A 206 14.59 -3.13 -10.84
CA SER A 206 15.45 -4.19 -11.37
C SER A 206 15.33 -5.53 -10.63
N GLY A 207 14.99 -5.53 -9.34
CA GLY A 207 14.82 -6.73 -8.51
C GLY A 207 15.90 -7.78 -8.72
N GLY A 208 17.00 -7.67 -7.99
CA GLY A 208 18.14 -8.58 -8.12
C GLY A 208 19.43 -7.86 -7.74
N GLY A 209 20.46 -8.64 -7.47
CA GLY A 209 21.73 -8.18 -6.93
C GLY A 209 22.11 -8.96 -5.67
N ASP A 210 23.01 -8.38 -4.88
CA ASP A 210 23.39 -8.90 -3.57
C ASP A 210 22.26 -8.79 -2.53
N GLY A 211 22.55 -9.19 -1.29
CA GLY A 211 21.59 -9.12 -0.18
C GLY A 211 21.09 -7.70 0.10
N ALA A 212 21.91 -6.67 -0.11
CA ALA A 212 21.54 -5.27 0.11
C ALA A 212 20.55 -4.80 -0.95
N ALA A 213 20.80 -5.13 -2.22
CA ALA A 213 19.88 -4.84 -3.33
C ALA A 213 18.54 -5.57 -3.16
N LEU A 214 18.55 -6.82 -2.69
CA LEU A 214 17.32 -7.56 -2.40
C LEU A 214 16.51 -6.91 -1.28
N TYR A 215 17.18 -6.53 -0.18
CA TYR A 215 16.56 -5.79 0.92
C TYR A 215 15.99 -4.44 0.44
N ALA A 216 16.78 -3.64 -0.27
CA ALA A 216 16.36 -2.38 -0.86
C ALA A 216 15.15 -2.54 -1.81
N SER A 217 15.14 -3.60 -2.63
CA SER A 217 14.04 -3.92 -3.54
C SER A 217 12.77 -4.39 -2.84
N ALA A 218 12.79 -4.61 -1.53
CA ALA A 218 11.62 -4.97 -0.72
C ALA A 218 11.09 -3.79 0.11
N LEU A 219 11.86 -2.71 0.23
CA LEU A 219 11.48 -1.53 1.01
C LEU A 219 10.31 -0.77 0.40
N ALA A 220 9.45 -0.24 1.26
CA ALA A 220 8.33 0.62 0.87
C ALA A 220 8.72 2.10 0.81
N PHE A 221 9.71 2.51 1.58
CA PHE A 221 10.18 3.89 1.69
C PHE A 221 11.68 3.96 1.40
N ASP A 222 12.10 4.97 0.65
CA ASP A 222 13.51 5.31 0.50
C ASP A 222 13.90 6.39 1.52
N ASN A 223 14.01 6.01 2.80
CA ASN A 223 14.36 6.93 3.89
C ASN A 223 15.47 6.38 4.80
N GLU A 224 16.01 7.26 5.65
CA GLU A 224 17.15 6.97 6.52
C GLU A 224 16.89 5.84 7.53
N ARG A 225 15.65 5.68 8.01
CA ARG A 225 15.29 4.67 9.02
C ARG A 225 15.45 3.24 8.52
N TYR A 226 15.42 3.05 7.19
CA TYR A 226 15.54 1.73 6.57
C TYR A 226 16.85 1.52 5.83
N ARG A 227 17.85 2.41 5.96
CA ARG A 227 19.18 2.16 5.39
C ARG A 227 19.74 0.85 5.95
N SER A 228 20.49 0.11 5.14
CA SER A 228 21.10 -1.18 5.46
C SER A 228 22.27 -1.07 6.46
N THR A 229 22.03 -0.46 7.61
CA THR A 229 23.00 -0.31 8.70
C THR A 229 22.65 -1.24 9.85
N ALA A 230 23.65 -1.69 10.60
CA ALA A 230 23.46 -2.56 11.76
C ALA A 230 22.49 -1.95 12.79
N ASP A 231 22.61 -0.64 13.05
CA ASP A 231 21.75 0.07 14.01
C ASP A 231 20.28 0.10 13.56
N ASN A 232 20.02 0.34 12.28
CA ASN A 232 18.66 0.31 11.74
C ASN A 232 18.05 -1.09 11.79
N PHE A 233 18.84 -2.13 11.53
CA PHE A 233 18.38 -3.52 11.66
C PHE A 233 18.07 -3.90 13.11
N ARG A 234 18.87 -3.44 14.09
CA ARG A 234 18.54 -3.61 15.51
C ARG A 234 17.26 -2.87 15.88
N ALA A 235 17.11 -1.62 15.42
CA ALA A 235 15.87 -0.86 15.65
C ALA A 235 14.64 -1.54 15.04
N LEU A 236 14.76 -2.10 13.84
CA LEU A 236 13.70 -2.89 13.20
C LEU A 236 13.38 -4.15 14.00
N ALA A 237 14.40 -4.90 14.42
CA ALA A 237 14.22 -6.09 15.24
C ALA A 237 13.47 -5.76 16.55
N ASP A 238 13.91 -4.72 17.25
CA ASP A 238 13.27 -4.22 18.46
C ASP A 238 11.80 -3.81 18.23
N ALA A 239 11.51 -3.13 17.12
CA ALA A 239 10.15 -2.73 16.77
C ALA A 239 9.24 -3.92 16.44
N LEU A 240 9.78 -4.98 15.83
CA LEU A 240 9.06 -6.23 15.55
C LEU A 240 8.85 -7.05 16.82
N ALA A 241 9.83 -7.11 17.72
CA ALA A 241 9.70 -7.77 19.01
C ALA A 241 8.61 -7.14 19.90
N ARG A 242 8.39 -5.82 19.75
CA ARG A 242 7.30 -5.09 20.43
C ARG A 242 5.95 -5.15 19.71
N ALA A 243 5.85 -5.79 18.55
CA ALA A 243 4.60 -5.90 17.80
C ALA A 243 3.64 -6.92 18.45
N GLU A 244 3.08 -6.55 19.60
CA GLU A 244 2.13 -7.37 20.35
C GLU A 244 0.86 -7.61 19.53
N GLN A 245 0.37 -8.85 19.45
CA GLN A 245 -0.91 -9.15 18.82
C GLN A 245 -1.98 -9.34 19.90
N VAL A 246 -2.87 -8.37 20.07
CA VAL A 246 -3.83 -8.33 21.18
C VAL A 246 -5.17 -8.96 20.79
N GLY A 247 -5.72 -9.74 21.72
CA GLY A 247 -7.03 -10.40 21.62
C GLY A 247 -6.98 -11.75 20.91
N ALA A 248 -8.10 -12.49 20.96
CA ALA A 248 -8.20 -13.81 20.34
C ALA A 248 -7.96 -13.75 18.81
N PRO A 249 -7.45 -14.82 18.18
CA PRO A 249 -7.37 -14.92 16.73
C PRO A 249 -8.69 -14.57 16.06
N LEU A 250 -8.64 -13.75 15.01
CA LEU A 250 -9.80 -13.36 14.23
C LEU A 250 -9.52 -13.56 12.75
N VAL A 251 -10.43 -14.25 12.07
CA VAL A 251 -10.49 -14.34 10.60
C VAL A 251 -11.87 -13.87 10.17
N VAL A 252 -11.93 -13.02 9.16
CA VAL A 252 -13.17 -12.43 8.64
C VAL A 252 -13.21 -12.61 7.14
N VAL A 253 -14.34 -13.13 6.65
CA VAL A 253 -14.72 -13.09 5.24
C VAL A 253 -15.62 -11.86 5.07
N PRO A 254 -15.20 -10.83 4.33
CA PRO A 254 -16.00 -9.63 4.18
C PRO A 254 -17.34 -9.91 3.49
N SER A 255 -18.41 -9.27 3.96
CA SER A 255 -19.74 -9.33 3.35
C SER A 255 -20.02 -8.16 2.40
N ALA A 256 -19.05 -7.27 2.20
CA ALA A 256 -19.20 -6.09 1.36
C ALA A 256 -19.52 -6.49 -0.08
N LYS A 257 -20.50 -5.80 -0.68
CA LYS A 257 -20.87 -5.96 -2.09
C LYS A 257 -20.40 -4.74 -2.88
N PHE A 258 -20.01 -4.96 -4.12
CA PHE A 258 -19.73 -3.88 -5.06
C PHE A 258 -21.05 -3.23 -5.51
N ALA A 259 -21.11 -1.90 -5.48
CA ALA A 259 -22.31 -1.13 -5.83
C ALA A 259 -22.32 -0.79 -7.33
N TYR A 260 -22.74 -1.73 -8.18
CA TYR A 260 -22.74 -1.56 -9.64
C TYR A 260 -23.60 -0.39 -10.14
N ASP A 261 -24.73 -0.13 -9.48
CA ASP A 261 -25.68 0.91 -9.89
C ASP A 261 -25.31 2.30 -9.33
N ALA A 262 -24.18 2.42 -8.62
CA ALA A 262 -23.76 3.68 -8.05
C ALA A 262 -23.32 4.63 -9.17
N GLN A 263 -24.04 5.74 -9.31
CA GLN A 263 -23.59 6.85 -10.16
C GLN A 263 -22.32 7.44 -9.54
N VAL A 264 -21.24 7.51 -10.32
CA VAL A 264 -20.05 8.28 -9.97
C VAL A 264 -20.45 9.76 -10.07
N PRO A 265 -20.52 10.51 -8.95
CA PRO A 265 -21.01 11.88 -9.00
C PRO A 265 -20.10 12.74 -9.89
N ASP A 266 -20.69 13.63 -10.67
CA ASP A 266 -19.94 14.67 -11.39
C ASP A 266 -19.53 15.75 -10.38
N VAL A 267 -18.37 15.56 -9.74
CA VAL A 267 -17.84 16.51 -8.77
C VAL A 267 -16.90 17.46 -9.48
N ARG A 268 -17.16 18.77 -9.38
CA ARG A 268 -16.18 19.79 -9.76
C ARG A 268 -14.91 19.60 -8.91
N MET A 269 -13.87 19.09 -9.56
CA MET A 269 -12.56 18.90 -8.96
C MET A 269 -12.05 20.24 -8.41
N ARG A 270 -11.45 20.22 -7.22
CA ARG A 270 -10.80 21.41 -6.66
C ARG A 270 -9.73 21.86 -7.65
N LYS A 271 -9.69 23.16 -7.94
CA LYS A 271 -8.53 23.74 -8.64
C LYS A 271 -7.35 23.64 -7.69
N LEU A 272 -6.49 22.66 -7.89
CA LEU A 272 -5.23 22.59 -7.17
C LEU A 272 -4.45 23.89 -7.45
N PRO A 273 -3.96 24.60 -6.43
CA PRO A 273 -3.12 25.76 -6.64
C PRO A 273 -1.92 25.34 -7.49
N LYS A 274 -1.57 26.14 -8.50
CA LYS A 274 -0.30 25.94 -9.22
C LYS A 274 0.82 26.04 -8.20
N ARG A 275 1.48 24.94 -7.87
CA ARG A 275 2.63 24.97 -6.96
C ARG A 275 3.73 25.78 -7.62
N VAL A 276 4.23 26.79 -6.90
CA VAL A 276 5.42 27.54 -7.28
C VAL A 276 6.60 26.58 -7.17
N PRO A 277 7.44 26.41 -8.19
CA PRO A 277 8.60 25.54 -8.09
C PRO A 277 9.47 26.01 -6.92
N VAL A 278 9.76 25.10 -6.00
CA VAL A 278 10.77 25.32 -4.96
C VAL A 278 12.10 25.43 -5.70
N MET A 279 12.68 26.63 -5.75
CA MET A 279 14.06 26.76 -6.21
C MET A 279 14.94 26.01 -5.22
N VAL A 280 15.56 24.93 -5.71
CA VAL A 280 16.61 24.19 -5.01
C VAL A 280 17.94 24.89 -5.24
#